data_AF-A0A136N5L1-F1
#
_entry.id   AF-A0A136N5L1-F1
#
_cell.length_a   1.000
_cell.length_b   1.000
_cell.length_c   1.000
_cell.angle_alpha   90.00
_cell.angle_beta   90.00
_cell.angle_gamma   90.00
#
_symmetry.space_group_name_H-M   'P 1'
#
loop_
_entity.id
_entity.type
_entity.pdbx_description
1 polymer ?
#
loop_
_entity_poly.entity_id
_entity_poly.type
_entity_poly.pdbx_seq_one_letter_code
_entity_poly.pdbx_strand_id
1 'polypeptide(L)'
;MKKQIFSSIALILIGGTLNAQLYSSGNNVIAGSNVGIGTNSPACKLHIKQNLSGSVEHLRMENTNANGTGKFIMYNDVANNYATFTKYGSTYAGGYGGISAQYPYANLLAFGNNGGGFLLANSGNVGIGLYNAGSTSLKFNANYTTGYLGLGGNSTPAADIHFNSAKTGDTLKITNSTTGHLKTDGMEIRMNGNAAEIFNRENSTLTLGTNNTKAVSILANGSVSIGNTTTPSGYKLYVETGILTEKIKVAIKSGANWADYVFDENYELQPLHEVETFIKTHKHLPGVPSANEVVENGIDVATMNAKLLEKIEELTLHMINLEKRVDDLSKENSELKSNLSK
;
A
#
# COMPACT_ATOMS: atom_id res chain seq x y z
N MET A 1 40.94 -83.87 -17.98
CA MET A 1 41.73 -83.97 -16.73
C MET A 1 42.22 -82.57 -16.37
N LYS A 2 42.13 -82.02 -15.17
CA LYS A 2 41.58 -82.45 -13.88
C LYS A 2 41.40 -81.15 -13.06
N LYS A 3 40.19 -81.01 -12.51
CA LYS A 3 39.80 -80.44 -11.20
C LYS A 3 40.15 -78.98 -10.86
N GLN A 4 39.05 -78.21 -10.76
CA GLN A 4 38.88 -77.06 -9.89
C GLN A 4 39.34 -77.35 -8.45
N ILE A 5 39.94 -76.37 -7.80
CA ILE A 5 39.99 -76.28 -6.34
C ILE A 5 39.27 -74.98 -5.97
N PHE A 6 38.02 -75.16 -5.54
CA PHE A 6 37.33 -74.24 -4.65
C PHE A 6 38.12 -74.21 -3.33
N SER A 7 38.58 -73.03 -2.90
CA SER A 7 38.96 -72.85 -1.50
C SER A 7 37.75 -72.32 -0.75
N SER A 8 36.87 -73.25 -0.36
CA SER A 8 35.90 -73.08 0.71
C SER A 8 36.66 -72.88 2.02
N ILE A 9 36.60 -71.69 2.61
CA ILE A 9 37.03 -71.49 4.00
C ILE A 9 35.91 -72.02 4.92
N ALA A 10 36.30 -72.97 5.75
CA ALA A 10 35.48 -73.62 6.75
C ALA A 10 35.05 -72.62 7.83
N LEU A 11 33.76 -72.67 8.13
CA LEU A 11 33.10 -71.94 9.20
C LEU A 11 33.48 -72.59 10.55
N ILE A 12 34.25 -71.89 11.37
CA ILE A 12 34.42 -72.24 12.79
C ILE A 12 33.24 -71.63 13.54
N LEU A 13 32.33 -72.48 14.02
CA LEU A 13 31.27 -72.11 14.96
C LEU A 13 31.90 -71.89 16.34
N ILE A 14 31.99 -70.63 16.78
CA ILE A 14 32.21 -70.26 18.18
C ILE A 14 30.91 -69.61 18.67
N GLY A 15 30.35 -70.12 19.77
CA GLY A 15 29.06 -69.69 20.30
C GLY A 15 29.07 -68.24 20.79
N GLY A 16 28.31 -67.37 20.10
CA GLY A 16 28.03 -66.00 20.53
C GLY A 16 27.77 -65.02 19.38
N THR A 17 26.50 -64.65 19.22
CA THR A 17 25.90 -63.62 18.33
C THR A 17 26.45 -63.51 16.90
N LEU A 18 25.93 -64.35 16.00
CA LEU A 18 26.00 -64.10 14.56
C LEU A 18 24.90 -63.11 14.12
N ASN A 19 25.29 -61.86 13.88
CA ASN A 19 24.56 -60.95 12.99
C ASN A 19 25.36 -60.83 11.69
N ALA A 20 24.89 -61.45 10.62
CA ALA A 20 25.36 -61.17 9.26
C ALA A 20 24.17 -60.65 8.45
N GLN A 21 24.19 -59.37 8.06
CA GLN A 21 23.24 -58.85 7.08
C GLN A 21 23.91 -57.91 6.06
N LEU A 22 24.01 -58.46 4.85
CA LEU A 22 24.04 -57.78 3.55
C LEU A 22 23.14 -58.66 2.68
N TYR A 23 22.02 -58.16 2.18
CA TYR A 23 21.24 -58.93 1.20
C TYR A 23 21.07 -58.14 -0.09
N SER A 24 21.83 -58.59 -1.09
CA SER A 24 21.93 -58.03 -2.42
C SER A 24 21.24 -58.93 -3.43
N SER A 25 20.36 -58.37 -4.26
CA SER A 25 20.06 -58.90 -5.60
C SER A 25 20.51 -57.94 -6.72
N GLY A 26 21.55 -57.11 -6.44
CA GLY A 26 22.07 -56.11 -7.37
C GLY A 26 23.58 -55.86 -7.26
N ASN A 27 24.02 -54.82 -7.98
CA ASN A 27 25.41 -54.35 -8.09
C ASN A 27 25.90 -53.65 -6.81
N ASN A 28 26.02 -54.39 -5.71
CA ASN A 28 26.56 -53.88 -4.44
C ASN A 28 27.99 -54.39 -4.27
N VAL A 29 28.95 -53.47 -4.20
CA VAL A 29 30.39 -53.79 -4.13
C VAL A 29 30.98 -53.17 -2.88
N ILE A 30 31.52 -54.02 -2.01
CA ILE A 30 32.47 -53.63 -0.97
C ILE A 30 33.84 -54.17 -1.41
N ALA A 31 34.51 -53.42 -2.29
CA ALA A 31 35.83 -53.77 -2.78
C ALA A 31 36.74 -52.54 -2.71
N GLY A 32 37.84 -52.66 -1.96
CA GLY A 32 38.80 -51.58 -1.78
C GLY A 32 38.27 -50.44 -0.89
N SER A 33 38.59 -49.19 -1.26
CA SER A 33 38.42 -48.03 -0.38
C SER A 33 37.08 -47.29 -0.52
N ASN A 34 36.17 -47.77 -1.37
CA ASN A 34 34.88 -47.16 -1.68
C ASN A 34 33.74 -48.19 -1.54
N VAL A 35 32.56 -47.74 -1.13
CA VAL A 35 31.34 -48.54 -1.02
C VAL A 35 30.33 -48.10 -2.08
N GLY A 36 29.91 -49.02 -2.95
CA GLY A 36 28.86 -48.80 -3.95
C GLY A 36 27.58 -49.53 -3.60
N ILE A 37 26.45 -48.81 -3.53
CA ILE A 37 25.10 -49.37 -3.38
C ILE A 37 24.33 -49.09 -4.67
N GLY A 38 23.98 -50.14 -5.42
CA GLY A 38 23.34 -50.03 -6.75
C GLY A 38 24.28 -49.61 -7.90
N THR A 39 25.60 -49.71 -7.72
CA THR A 39 26.62 -49.45 -8.74
C THR A 39 27.89 -50.28 -8.51
N ASN A 40 28.47 -50.82 -9.59
CA ASN A 40 29.76 -51.53 -9.56
C ASN A 40 30.97 -50.60 -9.75
N SER A 41 30.75 -49.30 -9.94
CA SER A 41 31.81 -48.31 -10.15
C SER A 41 31.58 -47.10 -9.25
N PRO A 42 31.86 -47.21 -7.94
CA PRO A 42 31.68 -46.10 -7.01
C PRO A 42 32.69 -44.97 -7.27
N ALA A 43 32.20 -43.74 -7.51
CA ALA A 43 33.03 -42.57 -7.83
C ALA A 43 33.54 -41.82 -6.58
N CYS A 44 33.01 -42.18 -5.40
CA CYS A 44 33.36 -41.60 -4.12
C CYS A 44 33.28 -42.68 -3.02
N LYS A 45 33.61 -42.31 -1.77
CA LYS A 45 33.68 -43.23 -0.63
C LYS A 45 32.37 -43.96 -0.35
N LEU A 46 31.24 -43.29 -0.53
CA LEU A 46 29.91 -43.88 -0.46
C LEU A 46 29.09 -43.40 -1.66
N HIS A 47 28.88 -44.27 -2.65
CA HIS A 47 28.11 -43.96 -3.86
C HIS A 47 26.81 -44.79 -3.85
N ILE A 48 25.68 -44.13 -3.58
CA ILE A 48 24.34 -44.72 -3.65
C ILE A 48 23.70 -44.31 -4.99
N LYS A 49 23.36 -45.29 -5.82
CA LYS A 49 22.80 -45.06 -7.15
C LYS A 49 21.55 -45.91 -7.36
N GLN A 50 20.51 -45.29 -7.91
CA GLN A 50 19.31 -45.98 -8.37
C GLN A 50 18.78 -45.31 -9.64
N ASN A 51 18.21 -46.09 -10.56
CA ASN A 51 17.66 -45.61 -11.82
C ASN A 51 16.25 -46.17 -12.02
N LEU A 52 15.32 -45.72 -11.19
CA LEU A 52 13.89 -46.03 -11.31
C LEU A 52 13.11 -44.72 -11.53
N SER A 53 11.98 -44.81 -12.22
CA SER A 53 11.04 -43.69 -12.34
C SER A 53 10.31 -43.42 -11.01
N GLY A 54 9.97 -42.16 -10.77
CA GLY A 54 9.20 -41.73 -9.59
C GLY A 54 10.05 -41.16 -8.45
N SER A 55 9.43 -40.96 -7.29
CA SER A 55 10.12 -40.49 -6.08
C SER A 55 10.84 -41.67 -5.42
N VAL A 56 12.17 -41.61 -5.39
CA VAL A 56 13.03 -42.66 -4.84
C VAL A 56 13.75 -42.13 -3.61
N GLU A 57 13.59 -42.81 -2.48
CA GLU A 57 14.36 -42.53 -1.27
C GLU A 57 15.74 -43.19 -1.36
N HIS A 58 16.81 -42.40 -1.41
CA HIS A 58 18.18 -42.91 -1.50
C HIS A 58 18.84 -43.15 -0.13
N LEU A 59 18.50 -42.36 0.88
CA LEU A 59 19.05 -42.46 2.23
C LEU A 59 17.97 -42.08 3.25
N ARG A 60 17.67 -43.00 4.17
CA ARG A 60 16.82 -42.73 5.33
C ARG A 60 17.69 -42.68 6.59
N MET A 61 17.59 -41.59 7.34
CA MET A 61 18.18 -41.44 8.66
C MET A 61 17.06 -41.12 9.65
N GLU A 62 16.66 -42.08 10.47
CA GLU A 62 15.53 -41.93 11.37
C GLU A 62 15.87 -42.31 12.82
N ASN A 63 15.30 -41.54 13.76
CA ASN A 63 15.21 -41.91 15.17
C ASN A 63 13.72 -41.89 15.52
N THR A 64 13.14 -43.06 15.76
CA THR A 64 11.69 -43.21 15.97
C THR A 64 11.26 -42.96 17.42
N ASN A 65 12.20 -42.61 18.30
CA ASN A 65 11.89 -42.29 19.70
C ASN A 65 11.21 -40.91 19.80
N ALA A 66 10.04 -40.84 20.43
CA ALA A 66 9.23 -39.62 20.57
C ALA A 66 9.95 -38.46 21.30
N ASN A 67 10.98 -38.77 22.09
CA ASN A 67 11.79 -37.79 22.81
C ASN A 67 13.25 -37.77 22.31
N GLY A 68 13.57 -38.52 21.26
CA GLY A 68 14.91 -38.63 20.69
C GLY A 68 15.16 -37.59 19.58
N THR A 69 16.43 -37.35 19.28
CA THR A 69 16.84 -36.55 18.11
C THR A 69 17.71 -37.39 17.17
N GLY A 70 17.54 -37.17 15.87
CA GLY A 70 18.46 -37.66 14.84
C GLY A 70 19.41 -36.52 14.44
N LYS A 71 20.68 -36.83 14.22
CA LYS A 71 21.70 -35.83 13.88
C LYS A 71 22.46 -36.25 12.63
N PHE A 72 22.57 -35.35 11.67
CA PHE A 72 23.49 -35.44 10.54
C PHE A 72 24.54 -34.34 10.70
N ILE A 73 25.83 -34.70 10.76
CA ILE A 73 26.94 -33.75 10.98
C ILE A 73 27.93 -33.89 9.84
N MET A 74 28.35 -32.76 9.28
CA MET A 74 29.52 -32.67 8.42
C MET A 74 30.55 -31.78 9.11
N TYR A 75 31.74 -32.32 9.36
CA TYR A 75 32.86 -31.55 9.91
C TYR A 75 33.74 -31.03 8.78
N ASN A 76 34.14 -29.77 8.91
CA ASN A 76 35.21 -29.18 8.13
C ASN A 76 35.88 -28.08 8.97
N ASP A 77 37.14 -28.28 9.29
CA ASP A 77 37.94 -27.46 10.23
C ASP A 77 38.98 -26.58 9.53
N VAL A 78 39.07 -26.65 8.21
CA VAL A 78 39.97 -25.83 7.39
C VAL A 78 39.23 -24.57 6.92
N ALA A 79 39.81 -23.40 7.21
CA ALA A 79 39.19 -22.08 6.98
C ALA A 79 38.72 -21.81 5.54
N ASN A 80 39.31 -22.47 4.55
CA ASN A 80 39.00 -22.29 3.12
C ASN A 80 38.12 -23.41 2.53
N ASN A 81 37.79 -24.43 3.32
CA ASN A 81 36.97 -25.53 2.86
C ASN A 81 35.50 -25.27 3.19
N TYR A 82 34.59 -25.97 2.52
CA TYR A 82 33.16 -25.89 2.79
C TYR A 82 32.53 -27.26 2.54
N ALA A 83 31.58 -27.64 3.39
CA ALA A 83 30.70 -28.78 3.16
C ALA A 83 29.51 -28.29 2.32
N THR A 84 29.16 -29.00 1.26
CA THR A 84 27.99 -28.66 0.42
C THR A 84 26.98 -29.78 0.39
N PHE A 85 25.71 -29.37 0.24
CA PHE A 85 24.70 -30.17 -0.41
C PHE A 85 24.59 -29.70 -1.85
N THR A 86 25.33 -30.34 -2.76
CA THR A 86 25.31 -29.99 -4.19
C THR A 86 24.31 -30.85 -4.94
N LYS A 87 23.29 -30.22 -5.53
CA LYS A 87 22.39 -30.87 -6.50
C LYS A 87 22.83 -30.50 -7.92
N TYR A 88 23.33 -31.47 -8.66
CA TYR A 88 23.59 -31.28 -10.10
C TYR A 88 22.26 -31.21 -10.86
N GLY A 89 22.10 -30.20 -11.71
CA GLY A 89 20.87 -29.94 -12.44
C GLY A 89 20.52 -31.03 -13.45
N SER A 90 19.22 -31.18 -13.74
CA SER A 90 18.72 -31.91 -14.90
C SER A 90 18.49 -30.96 -16.07
N THR A 91 18.68 -31.42 -17.31
CA THR A 91 18.30 -30.67 -18.54
C THR A 91 16.78 -30.61 -18.77
N TYR A 92 15.98 -31.24 -17.91
CA TYR A 92 14.52 -31.25 -18.02
C TYR A 92 13.90 -30.04 -17.34
N ALA A 93 12.93 -29.41 -18.02
CA ALA A 93 12.12 -28.35 -17.45
C ALA A 93 11.18 -28.91 -16.36
N GLY A 94 11.47 -28.57 -15.10
CA GLY A 94 10.61 -28.84 -13.96
C GLY A 94 10.70 -27.65 -13.00
N GLY A 95 9.57 -27.06 -12.65
CA GLY A 95 9.43 -26.01 -11.64
C GLY A 95 8.30 -26.39 -10.68
N TYR A 96 8.29 -25.82 -9.48
CA TYR A 96 7.21 -26.10 -8.53
C TYR A 96 5.88 -25.52 -9.04
N GLY A 97 4.80 -26.30 -8.96
CA GLY A 97 3.49 -25.94 -9.49
C GLY A 97 3.01 -24.57 -8.98
N GLY A 98 2.61 -23.68 -9.88
CA GLY A 98 2.13 -22.33 -9.55
C GLY A 98 3.21 -21.22 -9.52
N ILE A 99 4.51 -21.55 -9.56
CA ILE A 99 5.62 -20.57 -9.53
C ILE A 99 6.72 -20.85 -10.58
N SER A 100 6.38 -21.59 -11.64
CA SER A 100 7.33 -22.05 -12.68
C SER A 100 8.01 -20.91 -13.44
N ALA A 101 7.35 -19.76 -13.59
CA ALA A 101 7.92 -18.58 -14.24
C ALA A 101 9.05 -17.94 -13.40
N GLN A 102 8.95 -17.98 -12.07
CA GLN A 102 9.98 -17.46 -11.17
C GLN A 102 11.09 -18.48 -10.91
N TYR A 103 10.78 -19.78 -11.02
CA TYR A 103 11.70 -20.87 -10.76
C TYR A 103 11.77 -21.84 -11.96
N PRO A 104 12.15 -21.36 -13.17
CA PRO A 104 12.25 -22.22 -14.34
C PRO A 104 13.42 -23.19 -14.16
N TYR A 105 13.24 -24.47 -14.54
CA TYR A 105 14.25 -25.53 -14.39
C TYR A 105 14.69 -25.80 -12.94
N ALA A 106 13.88 -25.37 -11.95
CA ALA A 106 14.23 -25.49 -10.56
C ALA A 106 14.21 -26.94 -10.07
N ASN A 107 15.42 -27.47 -10.03
CA ASN A 107 15.87 -28.54 -9.17
C ASN A 107 15.78 -28.09 -7.69
N LEU A 108 14.55 -27.97 -7.18
CA LEU A 108 14.24 -27.45 -5.84
C LEU A 108 15.01 -28.23 -4.76
N LEU A 109 15.90 -27.55 -4.02
CA LEU A 109 16.27 -28.00 -2.68
C LEU A 109 15.21 -27.44 -1.73
N ALA A 110 14.15 -28.23 -1.52
CA ALA A 110 13.03 -27.85 -0.68
C ALA A 110 13.22 -28.40 0.73
N PHE A 111 13.28 -27.52 1.72
CA PHE A 111 13.12 -27.90 3.12
C PHE A 111 11.66 -27.62 3.52
N GLY A 112 10.91 -28.66 3.90
CA GLY A 112 9.52 -28.50 4.41
C GLY A 112 8.62 -29.73 4.25
N ASN A 113 7.57 -29.80 5.07
CA ASN A 113 6.48 -30.79 5.04
C ASN A 113 5.15 -30.11 4.64
N ASN A 114 4.38 -30.70 3.71
CA ASN A 114 2.96 -30.50 3.37
C ASN A 114 2.29 -29.10 3.45
N GLY A 115 3.02 -27.99 3.51
CA GLY A 115 2.43 -26.65 3.68
C GLY A 115 3.30 -25.47 3.23
N GLY A 116 4.53 -25.70 2.78
CA GLY A 116 5.40 -24.65 2.25
C GLY A 116 6.87 -25.07 2.26
N GLY A 117 7.58 -24.76 1.18
CA GLY A 117 9.01 -25.03 1.05
C GLY A 117 9.82 -23.75 1.23
N PHE A 118 10.92 -23.82 1.98
CA PHE A 118 12.05 -22.91 1.76
C PHE A 118 12.73 -23.35 0.46
N LEU A 119 12.79 -22.46 -0.52
CA LEU A 119 13.21 -22.77 -1.88
C LEU A 119 14.54 -22.09 -2.20
N LEU A 120 15.52 -22.89 -2.61
CA LEU A 120 16.70 -22.39 -3.32
C LEU A 120 16.69 -22.94 -4.75
N ALA A 121 16.80 -22.04 -5.73
CA ALA A 121 16.94 -22.39 -7.13
C ALA A 121 18.42 -22.48 -7.52
N ASN A 122 18.77 -23.43 -8.40
CA ASN A 122 20.10 -23.46 -9.02
C ASN A 122 20.40 -22.21 -9.87
N SER A 123 19.36 -21.47 -10.29
CA SER A 123 19.46 -20.17 -10.98
C SER A 123 19.70 -18.98 -10.03
N GLY A 124 19.87 -19.21 -8.73
CA GLY A 124 20.19 -18.18 -7.73
C GLY A 124 18.99 -17.53 -7.03
N ASN A 125 17.76 -17.76 -7.50
CA ASN A 125 16.56 -17.25 -6.83
C ASN A 125 16.37 -17.93 -5.46
N VAL A 126 16.02 -17.13 -4.46
CA VAL A 126 15.74 -17.60 -3.10
C VAL A 126 14.34 -17.14 -2.70
N GLY A 127 13.53 -18.06 -2.18
CA GLY A 127 12.16 -17.74 -1.84
C GLY A 127 11.57 -18.58 -0.73
N ILE A 128 10.52 -18.04 -0.13
CA ILE A 128 9.67 -18.75 0.84
C ILE A 128 8.29 -18.87 0.20
N GLY A 129 7.92 -20.10 -0.16
CA GLY A 129 6.62 -20.44 -0.72
C GLY A 129 5.73 -21.09 0.34
N LEU A 130 4.46 -20.68 0.40
CA LEU A 130 3.43 -21.36 1.18
C LEU A 130 2.51 -22.12 0.23
N TYR A 131 2.28 -23.40 0.50
CA TYR A 131 1.29 -24.21 -0.20
C TYR A 131 -0.03 -24.15 0.57
N ASN A 132 -1.09 -23.68 -0.09
CA ASN A 132 -2.43 -23.62 0.49
C ASN A 132 -3.47 -24.02 -0.56
N ALA A 133 -4.31 -25.00 -0.24
CA ALA A 133 -5.44 -25.44 -1.06
C ALA A 133 -5.12 -25.71 -2.54
N GLY A 134 -4.01 -26.40 -2.83
CA GLY A 134 -3.65 -26.77 -4.21
C GLY A 134 -2.76 -25.77 -4.95
N SER A 135 -2.45 -24.61 -4.35
CA SER A 135 -1.64 -23.57 -4.99
C SER A 135 -0.54 -23.06 -4.06
N THR A 136 0.58 -22.66 -4.66
CA THR A 136 1.71 -22.07 -3.94
C THR A 136 1.72 -20.57 -4.14
N SER A 137 1.76 -19.82 -3.05
CA SER A 137 2.02 -18.38 -3.07
C SER A 137 3.41 -18.07 -2.51
N LEU A 138 4.23 -17.33 -3.25
CA LEU A 138 5.47 -16.77 -2.72
C LEU A 138 5.12 -15.65 -1.74
N LYS A 139 5.68 -15.73 -0.53
CA LYS A 139 5.59 -14.65 0.47
C LYS A 139 6.83 -13.78 0.47
N PHE A 140 7.95 -14.36 0.07
CA PHE A 140 9.23 -13.69 -0.11
C PHE A 140 9.91 -14.30 -1.34
N ASN A 141 10.42 -13.45 -2.23
CA ASN A 141 11.13 -13.86 -3.43
C ASN A 141 12.25 -12.88 -3.77
N ALA A 142 13.50 -13.27 -3.52
CA ALA A 142 14.67 -12.56 -4.00
C ALA A 142 15.03 -13.08 -5.40
N ASN A 143 14.92 -12.21 -6.40
CA ASN A 143 15.22 -12.54 -7.78
C ASN A 143 16.69 -12.25 -8.09
N TYR A 144 17.43 -13.28 -8.51
CA TYR A 144 18.86 -13.21 -8.80
C TYR A 144 19.19 -12.29 -9.98
N THR A 145 18.43 -12.40 -11.07
CA THR A 145 18.73 -11.65 -12.31
C THR A 145 18.54 -10.13 -12.13
N THR A 146 17.53 -9.73 -11.37
CA THR A 146 17.18 -8.30 -11.18
C THR A 146 17.69 -7.73 -9.86
N GLY A 147 17.99 -8.57 -8.86
CA GLY A 147 18.27 -8.15 -7.49
C GLY A 147 17.02 -7.73 -6.69
N TYR A 148 15.84 -7.81 -7.28
CA TYR A 148 14.60 -7.31 -6.70
C TYR A 148 13.95 -8.26 -5.70
N LEU A 149 13.27 -7.68 -4.71
CA LEU A 149 12.50 -8.40 -3.70
C LEU A 149 10.99 -8.34 -3.99
N GLY A 150 10.36 -9.50 -4.19
CA GLY A 150 8.91 -9.66 -4.27
C GLY A 150 8.29 -10.09 -2.95
N LEU A 151 7.16 -9.48 -2.60
CA LEU A 151 6.38 -9.80 -1.40
C LEU A 151 4.91 -10.05 -1.78
N GLY A 152 4.38 -11.20 -1.35
CA GLY A 152 2.93 -11.48 -1.35
C GLY A 152 2.35 -12.21 -2.57
N GLY A 153 3.11 -12.45 -3.64
CA GLY A 153 2.58 -12.98 -4.90
C GLY A 153 3.61 -13.63 -5.82
N ASN A 154 3.10 -14.22 -6.91
CA ASN A 154 3.88 -15.01 -7.86
C ASN A 154 4.21 -14.23 -9.14
N SER A 155 4.14 -12.90 -9.12
CA SER A 155 4.62 -12.10 -10.25
C SER A 155 6.13 -11.93 -10.13
N THR A 156 6.81 -11.82 -11.28
CA THR A 156 8.23 -11.43 -11.26
C THR A 156 8.34 -10.00 -10.70
N PRO A 157 9.17 -9.74 -9.68
CA PRO A 157 9.36 -8.40 -9.15
C PRO A 157 9.78 -7.42 -10.25
N ALA A 158 9.20 -6.21 -10.26
CA ALA A 158 9.44 -5.20 -11.30
C ALA A 158 10.05 -3.89 -10.74
N ALA A 159 10.40 -3.89 -9.45
CA ALA A 159 11.06 -2.82 -8.72
C ALA A 159 11.83 -3.42 -7.54
N ASP A 160 12.76 -2.67 -6.94
CA ASP A 160 13.62 -3.10 -5.83
C ASP A 160 12.84 -3.82 -4.71
N ILE A 161 11.67 -3.27 -4.35
CA ILE A 161 10.68 -3.92 -3.50
C ILE A 161 9.33 -3.86 -4.22
N HIS A 162 8.78 -5.03 -4.57
CA HIS A 162 7.50 -5.17 -5.25
C HIS A 162 6.50 -5.93 -4.37
N PHE A 163 5.48 -5.22 -3.88
CA PHE A 163 4.31 -5.84 -3.27
C PHE A 163 3.30 -6.19 -4.37
N ASN A 164 2.95 -7.45 -4.49
CA ASN A 164 1.95 -7.92 -5.45
C ASN A 164 1.22 -9.12 -4.88
N SER A 165 -0.09 -9.22 -5.07
CA SER A 165 -0.79 -10.48 -4.89
C SER A 165 -1.86 -10.66 -5.97
N ALA A 166 -2.19 -11.92 -6.24
CA ALA A 166 -3.24 -12.27 -7.20
C ALA A 166 -4.67 -12.08 -6.63
N LYS A 167 -4.80 -11.67 -5.36
CA LYS A 167 -6.08 -11.43 -4.69
C LYS A 167 -6.37 -9.93 -4.65
N THR A 168 -7.64 -9.55 -4.77
CA THR A 168 -8.06 -8.15 -4.63
C THR A 168 -7.71 -7.59 -3.25
N GLY A 169 -7.08 -6.42 -3.21
CA GLY A 169 -6.76 -5.71 -1.98
C GLY A 169 -5.34 -5.96 -1.48
N ASP A 170 -4.34 -5.77 -2.36
CA ASP A 170 -2.93 -5.77 -1.96
C ASP A 170 -2.68 -4.62 -0.99
N THR A 171 -2.28 -4.93 0.24
CA THR A 171 -2.01 -3.93 1.26
C THR A 171 -0.60 -4.06 1.83
N LEU A 172 0.09 -2.93 1.93
CA LEU A 172 1.08 -2.73 2.98
C LEU A 172 0.34 -2.19 4.19
N LYS A 173 0.25 -2.99 5.26
CA LYS A 173 -0.45 -2.64 6.50
C LYS A 173 0.56 -2.40 7.62
N ILE A 174 0.43 -1.27 8.30
CA ILE A 174 1.25 -0.89 9.45
C ILE A 174 0.33 -0.70 10.65
N THR A 175 0.51 -1.55 11.67
CA THR A 175 -0.28 -1.55 12.91
C THR A 175 0.63 -1.40 14.12
N ASN A 176 0.04 -1.19 15.29
CA ASN A 176 0.78 -1.15 16.56
C ASN A 176 -0.05 -1.81 17.68
N SER A 177 0.59 -2.11 18.80
CA SER A 177 -0.09 -2.74 19.93
C SER A 177 -1.09 -1.83 20.66
N THR A 178 -1.04 -0.51 20.44
CA THR A 178 -1.95 0.46 21.06
C THR A 178 -3.35 0.34 20.49
N THR A 179 -3.49 0.17 19.17
CA THR A 179 -4.79 0.10 18.50
C THR A 179 -5.15 -1.30 18.02
N GLY A 180 -4.19 -2.23 17.95
CA GLY A 180 -4.43 -3.62 17.57
C GLY A 180 -3.87 -3.96 16.19
N HIS A 181 -4.26 -5.11 15.65
CA HIS A 181 -3.76 -5.63 14.37
C HIS A 181 -4.83 -6.35 13.54
N LEU A 182 -6.10 -6.03 13.78
CA LEU A 182 -7.24 -6.53 13.02
C LEU A 182 -7.36 -5.81 11.68
N LYS A 183 -8.30 -6.26 10.84
CA LYS A 183 -8.56 -5.68 9.51
C LYS A 183 -8.86 -4.18 9.58
N THR A 184 -9.47 -3.72 10.67
CA THR A 184 -9.90 -2.34 10.92
C THR A 184 -8.84 -1.45 11.58
N ASP A 185 -7.62 -1.95 11.77
CA ASP A 185 -6.62 -1.22 12.57
C ASP A 185 -5.46 -0.72 11.68
N GLY A 186 -4.78 0.33 12.11
CA GLY A 186 -3.56 0.85 11.51
C GLY A 186 -3.72 1.57 10.18
N MET A 187 -2.59 1.76 9.51
CA MET A 187 -2.48 2.43 8.22
C MET A 187 -2.29 1.42 7.09
N GLU A 188 -2.95 1.66 5.96
CA GLU A 188 -2.85 0.83 4.75
C GLU A 188 -2.40 1.68 3.55
N ILE A 189 -1.40 1.19 2.81
CA ILE A 189 -1.08 1.65 1.45
C ILE A 189 -1.47 0.52 0.50
N ARG A 190 -2.34 0.79 -0.46
CA ARG A 190 -2.93 -0.27 -1.28
C ARG A 190 -3.41 0.17 -2.65
N MET A 191 -3.63 -0.82 -3.50
CA MET A 191 -4.37 -0.68 -4.75
C MET A 191 -5.78 -1.27 -4.59
N ASN A 192 -6.79 -0.53 -5.03
CA ASN A 192 -8.18 -0.96 -5.10
C ASN A 192 -8.64 -0.87 -6.57
N GLY A 193 -8.47 -1.97 -7.30
CA GLY A 193 -8.54 -1.95 -8.76
C GLY A 193 -7.46 -1.01 -9.31
N ASN A 194 -7.89 0.05 -9.98
CA ASN A 194 -6.99 1.07 -10.55
C ASN A 194 -6.73 2.26 -9.61
N ALA A 195 -7.37 2.32 -8.43
CA ALA A 195 -7.20 3.41 -7.49
C ALA A 195 -6.08 3.11 -6.48
N ALA A 196 -5.19 4.08 -6.25
CA ALA A 196 -4.22 4.04 -5.16
C ALA A 196 -4.81 4.69 -3.91
N GLU A 197 -4.63 4.07 -2.74
CA GLU A 197 -5.16 4.54 -1.47
C GLU A 197 -4.09 4.53 -0.39
N ILE A 198 -4.06 5.59 0.43
CA ILE A 198 -3.39 5.64 1.73
C ILE A 198 -4.48 5.94 2.76
N PHE A 199 -4.71 5.00 3.69
CA PHE A 199 -5.85 5.07 4.59
C PHE A 199 -5.43 4.78 6.03
N ASN A 200 -5.73 5.69 6.96
CA ASN A 200 -5.66 5.41 8.39
C ASN A 200 -7.03 4.86 8.83
N ARG A 201 -7.07 3.61 9.28
CA ARG A 201 -8.31 2.97 9.74
C ARG A 201 -8.69 3.37 11.17
N GLU A 202 -7.74 3.94 11.91
CA GLU A 202 -7.97 4.42 13.25
C GLU A 202 -8.89 5.64 13.25
N ASN A 203 -9.65 5.82 14.34
CA ASN A 203 -10.40 7.04 14.60
C ASN A 203 -9.46 8.18 15.05
N SER A 204 -8.47 8.47 14.22
CA SER A 204 -7.38 9.41 14.48
C SER A 204 -6.82 9.99 13.18
N THR A 205 -5.79 10.81 13.30
CA THR A 205 -5.27 11.66 12.23
C THR A 205 -4.30 10.91 11.32
N LEU A 206 -4.45 11.06 10.00
CA LEU A 206 -3.38 10.77 9.03
C LEU A 206 -2.58 12.05 8.79
N THR A 207 -1.28 12.03 9.10
CA THR A 207 -0.41 13.22 9.04
C THR A 207 0.67 13.07 7.98
N LEU A 208 0.91 14.12 7.20
CA LEU A 208 2.04 14.28 6.29
C LEU A 208 2.91 15.43 6.80
N GLY A 209 4.23 15.26 6.80
CA GLY A 209 5.14 16.24 7.37
C GLY A 209 6.60 16.02 6.98
N THR A 210 7.42 17.03 7.25
CA THR A 210 8.86 17.04 6.99
C THR A 210 9.57 17.73 8.14
N ASN A 211 10.85 17.40 8.41
CA ASN A 211 11.63 18.03 9.48
C ASN A 211 10.89 18.06 10.83
N ASN A 212 10.29 16.92 11.22
CA ASN A 212 9.49 16.76 12.44
C ASN A 212 8.30 17.72 12.60
N THR A 213 7.84 18.34 11.50
CA THR A 213 6.74 19.30 11.49
C THR A 213 5.59 18.79 10.62
N LYS A 214 4.36 18.90 11.12
CA LYS A 214 3.16 18.55 10.35
C LYS A 214 2.92 19.60 9.27
N ALA A 215 2.70 19.15 8.04
CA ALA A 215 2.34 20.00 6.91
C ALA A 215 0.87 19.85 6.55
N VAL A 216 0.36 18.61 6.54
CA VAL A 216 -1.05 18.30 6.26
C VAL A 216 -1.55 17.28 7.27
N SER A 217 -2.74 17.50 7.81
CA SER A 217 -3.42 16.56 8.69
C SER A 217 -4.83 16.28 8.18
N ILE A 218 -5.16 15.01 7.99
CA ILE A 218 -6.52 14.55 7.73
C ILE A 218 -7.07 13.99 9.03
N LEU A 219 -8.04 14.69 9.60
CA LEU A 219 -8.67 14.35 10.87
C LEU A 219 -9.68 13.20 10.70
N ALA A 220 -10.04 12.54 11.79
CA ALA A 220 -10.98 11.41 11.77
C ALA A 220 -12.38 11.78 11.26
N ASN A 221 -12.79 13.06 11.37
CA ASN A 221 -14.04 13.58 10.83
C ASN A 221 -13.95 13.94 9.32
N GLY A 222 -12.80 13.67 8.68
CA GLY A 222 -12.51 13.96 7.28
C GLY A 222 -12.18 15.43 6.98
N SER A 223 -12.02 16.29 7.98
CA SER A 223 -11.49 17.65 7.77
C SER A 223 -9.99 17.60 7.51
N VAL A 224 -9.51 18.51 6.66
CA VAL A 224 -8.10 18.67 6.31
C VAL A 224 -7.59 19.99 6.89
N SER A 225 -6.48 19.95 7.63
CA SER A 225 -5.68 21.15 7.92
C SER A 225 -4.38 21.15 7.15
N ILE A 226 -4.02 22.32 6.62
CA ILE A 226 -2.71 22.62 6.07
C ILE A 226 -2.02 23.59 7.04
N GLY A 227 -0.85 23.21 7.53
CA GLY A 227 -0.15 23.86 8.63
C GLY A 227 -0.09 23.00 9.90
N ASN A 228 0.42 23.59 10.98
CA ASN A 228 0.60 22.92 12.26
C ASN A 228 -0.29 23.52 13.35
N THR A 229 -1.60 23.50 13.09
CA THR A 229 -2.60 24.14 13.95
C THR A 229 -3.88 23.31 14.04
N THR A 230 -4.72 23.63 15.02
CA THR A 230 -6.02 22.97 15.22
C THR A 230 -7.05 23.54 14.26
N THR A 231 -7.69 22.66 13.49
CA THR A 231 -8.78 23.04 12.58
C THR A 231 -9.94 23.64 13.39
N PRO A 232 -10.37 24.89 13.11
CA PRO A 232 -11.58 25.44 13.71
C PRO A 232 -12.82 24.61 13.34
N SER A 233 -13.82 24.60 14.21
CA SER A 233 -15.08 23.90 13.93
C SER A 233 -15.82 24.52 12.74
N GLY A 234 -16.58 23.70 12.01
CA GLY A 234 -17.37 24.14 10.85
C GLY A 234 -16.63 24.11 9.51
N TYR A 235 -15.31 23.89 9.48
CA TYR A 235 -14.53 23.87 8.25
C TYR A 235 -14.08 22.46 7.85
N LYS A 236 -14.25 22.11 6.56
CA LYS A 236 -13.69 20.89 5.97
C LYS A 236 -12.25 21.06 5.48
N LEU A 237 -11.85 22.28 5.16
CA LEU A 237 -10.48 22.64 4.82
C LEU A 237 -10.10 23.91 5.59
N TYR A 238 -8.98 23.87 6.30
CA TYR A 238 -8.39 25.05 6.95
C TYR A 238 -6.92 25.16 6.56
N VAL A 239 -6.49 26.36 6.16
CA VAL A 239 -5.11 26.65 5.76
C VAL A 239 -4.57 27.73 6.69
N GLU A 240 -3.60 27.35 7.51
CA GLU A 240 -2.88 28.28 8.39
C GLU A 240 -2.19 29.37 7.55
N THR A 241 -2.26 30.63 7.98
CA THR A 241 -1.70 31.82 7.30
C THR A 241 -2.27 32.16 5.90
N GLY A 242 -3.26 31.39 5.40
CA GLY A 242 -3.99 31.71 4.18
C GLY A 242 -3.43 31.07 2.90
N ILE A 243 -3.99 31.48 1.75
CA ILE A 243 -3.69 30.91 0.43
C ILE A 243 -3.26 32.05 -0.50
N LEU A 244 -2.05 31.97 -1.05
CA LEU A 244 -1.64 32.81 -2.19
C LEU A 244 -2.01 32.07 -3.48
N THR A 245 -2.87 32.68 -4.30
CA THR A 245 -3.31 32.10 -5.58
C THR A 245 -3.45 33.18 -6.64
N GLU A 246 -3.22 32.83 -7.90
CA GLU A 246 -3.44 33.73 -9.04
C GLU A 246 -4.92 33.88 -9.37
N LYS A 247 -5.72 32.84 -9.11
CA LYS A 247 -7.16 32.82 -9.43
C LYS A 247 -7.93 32.02 -8.38
N ILE A 248 -9.11 32.52 -8.03
CA ILE A 248 -10.07 31.84 -7.15
C ILE A 248 -11.47 31.96 -7.76
N LYS A 249 -12.22 30.86 -7.74
CA LYS A 249 -13.64 30.81 -8.13
C LYS A 249 -14.44 30.32 -6.93
N VAL A 250 -15.30 31.18 -6.40
CA VAL A 250 -16.21 30.85 -5.31
C VAL A 250 -17.60 30.63 -5.91
N ALA A 251 -18.21 29.49 -5.62
CA ALA A 251 -19.55 29.15 -6.08
C ALA A 251 -20.51 29.11 -4.89
N ILE A 252 -21.64 29.79 -5.03
CA ILE A 252 -22.76 29.70 -4.08
C ILE A 252 -23.70 28.56 -4.51
N LYS A 253 -24.26 27.85 -3.52
CA LYS A 253 -25.08 26.66 -3.75
C LYS A 253 -26.44 26.97 -4.40
N SER A 254 -26.96 28.18 -4.18
CA SER A 254 -28.27 28.63 -4.67
C SER A 254 -28.22 30.10 -5.03
N GLY A 255 -28.95 30.49 -6.09
CA GLY A 255 -29.10 31.89 -6.51
C GLY A 255 -29.91 32.74 -5.54
N ALA A 256 -30.62 32.14 -4.58
CA ALA A 256 -31.36 32.87 -3.55
C ALA A 256 -30.48 33.78 -2.66
N ASN A 257 -29.16 33.54 -2.65
CA ASN A 257 -28.18 34.34 -1.91
C ASN A 257 -27.46 35.36 -2.82
N TRP A 258 -27.97 35.59 -4.03
CA TRP A 258 -27.47 36.57 -4.98
C TRP A 258 -28.41 37.79 -5.03
N ALA A 259 -27.88 38.96 -5.35
CA ALA A 259 -28.53 40.25 -5.08
C ALA A 259 -29.72 40.61 -5.98
N ASP A 260 -30.01 39.83 -7.03
CA ASP A 260 -30.96 40.20 -8.10
C ASP A 260 -32.38 40.59 -7.63
N TYR A 261 -32.76 40.25 -6.39
CA TYR A 261 -34.05 40.61 -5.78
C TYR A 261 -34.26 42.12 -5.57
N VAL A 262 -33.21 42.94 -5.63
CA VAL A 262 -33.34 44.41 -5.49
C VAL A 262 -34.20 45.02 -6.61
N PHE A 263 -34.27 44.35 -7.76
CA PHE A 263 -35.07 44.77 -8.90
C PHE A 263 -36.50 44.21 -8.91
N ASP A 264 -36.90 43.45 -7.88
CA ASP A 264 -38.28 42.97 -7.77
C ASP A 264 -39.26 44.14 -7.56
N GLU A 265 -40.45 44.05 -8.17
CA GLU A 265 -41.47 45.11 -8.11
C GLU A 265 -41.92 45.46 -6.67
N ASN A 266 -41.77 44.50 -5.74
CA ASN A 266 -42.14 44.66 -4.33
C ASN A 266 -40.95 44.99 -3.42
N TYR A 267 -39.77 45.29 -3.98
CA TYR A 267 -38.60 45.63 -3.18
C TYR A 267 -38.75 47.01 -2.52
N GLU A 268 -38.72 47.04 -1.18
CA GLU A 268 -38.82 48.26 -0.40
C GLU A 268 -37.46 48.97 -0.33
N LEU A 269 -37.21 49.88 -1.28
CA LEU A 269 -35.99 50.69 -1.28
C LEU A 269 -35.96 51.67 -0.11
N GLN A 270 -35.01 51.47 0.81
CA GLN A 270 -34.85 52.32 1.99
C GLN A 270 -34.58 53.79 1.59
N PRO A 271 -35.34 54.78 2.10
CA PRO A 271 -35.10 56.19 1.80
C PRO A 271 -33.72 56.68 2.24
N LEU A 272 -33.07 57.53 1.43
CA LEU A 272 -31.71 58.03 1.71
C LEU A 272 -31.56 58.75 3.06
N HIS A 273 -32.60 59.40 3.58
CA HIS A 273 -32.56 60.06 4.88
C HIS A 273 -32.49 59.05 6.05
N GLU A 274 -33.10 57.87 5.89
CA GLU A 274 -32.97 56.77 6.85
C GLU A 274 -31.59 56.13 6.74
N VAL A 275 -31.07 55.96 5.52
CA VAL A 275 -29.70 55.48 5.28
C VAL A 275 -28.68 56.42 5.95
N GLU A 276 -28.85 57.75 5.79
CA GLU A 276 -28.00 58.76 6.42
C GLU A 276 -28.03 58.65 7.95
N THR A 277 -29.23 58.48 8.52
CA THR A 277 -29.42 58.32 9.97
C THR A 277 -28.73 57.04 10.48
N PHE A 278 -28.82 55.94 9.72
CA PHE A 278 -28.14 54.69 10.04
C PHE A 278 -26.61 54.87 10.03
N ILE A 279 -26.05 55.48 8.97
CA ILE A 279 -24.61 55.72 8.84
C ILE A 279 -24.09 56.62 9.96
N LYS A 280 -24.81 57.69 10.31
CA LYS A 280 -24.41 58.59 11.41
C LYS A 280 -24.25 57.85 12.74
N THR A 281 -25.13 56.86 12.97
CA THR A 281 -25.21 56.07 14.21
C THR A 281 -24.22 54.90 14.22
N HIS A 282 -24.17 54.10 13.15
CA HIS A 282 -23.45 52.81 13.11
C HIS A 282 -22.10 52.87 12.38
N LYS A 283 -21.82 53.94 11.62
CA LYS A 283 -20.57 54.13 10.84
C LYS A 283 -20.31 53.09 9.75
N HIS A 284 -21.33 52.35 9.32
CA HIS A 284 -21.30 51.47 8.15
C HIS A 284 -22.66 51.50 7.44
N LEU A 285 -22.74 50.86 6.26
CA LEU A 285 -23.98 50.77 5.49
C LEU A 285 -24.95 49.74 6.11
N PRO A 286 -26.28 49.92 5.96
CA PRO A 286 -27.26 48.91 6.36
C PRO A 286 -26.97 47.55 5.73
N GLY A 287 -26.98 46.48 6.51
CA GLY A 287 -26.75 45.11 6.04
C GLY A 287 -25.29 44.76 5.68
N VAL A 288 -24.36 45.71 5.75
CA VAL A 288 -22.91 45.45 5.64
C VAL A 288 -22.34 45.31 7.06
N PRO A 289 -21.56 44.27 7.37
CA PRO A 289 -20.99 44.09 8.70
C PRO A 289 -20.01 45.23 9.05
N SER A 290 -19.96 45.57 10.33
CA SER A 290 -19.00 46.51 10.89
C SER A 290 -17.58 45.94 10.87
N ALA A 291 -16.58 46.81 10.97
CA ALA A 291 -15.18 46.39 11.04
C ALA A 291 -14.90 45.44 12.22
N ASN A 292 -15.56 45.66 13.37
CA ASN A 292 -15.40 44.81 14.55
C ASN A 292 -15.99 43.40 14.30
N GLU A 293 -17.16 43.30 13.66
CA GLU A 293 -17.76 42.01 13.31
C GLU A 293 -16.91 41.21 12.34
N VAL A 294 -16.26 41.87 11.36
CA VAL A 294 -15.36 41.22 10.41
C VAL A 294 -14.08 40.72 11.08
N VAL A 295 -13.53 41.46 12.04
CA VAL A 295 -12.36 41.01 12.80
C VAL A 295 -12.70 39.80 13.67
N GLU A 296 -13.87 39.79 14.29
CA GLU A 296 -14.29 38.70 15.19
C GLU A 296 -14.69 37.43 14.43
N ASN A 297 -15.46 37.56 13.35
CA ASN A 297 -16.11 36.42 12.69
C ASN A 297 -15.55 36.09 11.30
N GLY A 298 -14.68 36.94 10.75
CA GLY A 298 -14.27 36.85 9.35
C GLY A 298 -15.39 37.23 8.39
N ILE A 299 -15.18 36.95 7.09
CA ILE A 299 -16.19 37.24 6.07
C ILE A 299 -16.25 36.13 5.02
N ASP A 300 -17.46 35.73 4.66
CA ASP A 300 -17.69 34.93 3.47
C ASP A 300 -17.60 35.85 2.24
N VAL A 301 -16.59 35.61 1.40
CA VAL A 301 -16.29 36.45 0.23
C VAL A 301 -17.47 36.47 -0.76
N ALA A 302 -18.22 35.38 -0.92
CA ALA A 302 -19.36 35.36 -1.82
C ALA A 302 -20.54 36.15 -1.25
N THR A 303 -20.83 35.99 0.04
CA THR A 303 -21.87 36.78 0.72
C THR A 303 -21.54 38.27 0.69
N MET A 304 -20.28 38.65 0.89
CA MET A 304 -19.85 40.05 0.81
C MET A 304 -19.98 40.60 -0.60
N ASN A 305 -19.55 39.84 -1.62
CA ASN A 305 -19.71 40.30 -3.00
C ASN A 305 -21.18 40.44 -3.40
N ALA A 306 -22.06 39.54 -2.94
CA ALA A 306 -23.50 39.68 -3.14
C ALA A 306 -24.06 40.91 -2.42
N LYS A 307 -23.68 41.15 -1.16
CA LYS A 307 -24.10 42.35 -0.40
C LYS A 307 -23.60 43.64 -1.05
N LEU A 308 -22.37 43.65 -1.58
CA LEU A 308 -21.83 44.78 -2.33
C LEU A 308 -22.62 45.01 -3.63
N LEU A 309 -23.00 43.96 -4.34
CA LEU A 309 -23.84 44.06 -5.54
C LEU A 309 -25.22 44.64 -5.20
N GLU A 310 -25.87 44.15 -4.15
CA GLU A 310 -27.15 44.70 -3.64
C GLU A 310 -27.04 46.21 -3.40
N LYS A 311 -25.95 46.68 -2.78
CA LYS A 311 -25.75 48.12 -2.54
C LYS A 311 -25.49 48.91 -3.81
N ILE A 312 -24.84 48.33 -4.81
CA ILE A 312 -24.69 48.96 -6.13
C ILE A 312 -26.06 49.09 -6.82
N GLU A 313 -26.92 48.09 -6.70
CA GLU A 313 -28.27 48.10 -7.30
C GLU A 313 -29.19 49.10 -6.59
N GLU A 314 -29.20 49.15 -5.26
CA GLU A 314 -29.92 50.16 -4.47
C GLU A 314 -29.47 51.60 -4.85
N LEU A 315 -28.15 51.82 -4.94
CA LEU A 315 -27.60 53.11 -5.39
C LEU A 315 -28.06 53.46 -6.81
N THR A 316 -28.13 52.46 -7.69
CA THR A 316 -28.62 52.65 -9.06
C THR A 316 -30.09 53.06 -9.08
N LEU A 317 -30.95 52.44 -8.25
CA LEU A 317 -32.36 52.84 -8.11
C LEU A 317 -32.50 54.27 -7.55
N HIS A 318 -31.69 54.64 -6.56
CA HIS A 318 -31.67 56.02 -6.07
C HIS A 318 -31.24 57.03 -7.14
N MET A 319 -30.27 56.70 -7.99
CA MET A 319 -29.85 57.56 -9.10
C MET A 319 -30.97 57.73 -10.13
N ILE A 320 -31.65 56.63 -10.52
CA ILE A 320 -32.80 56.69 -11.43
C ILE A 320 -33.91 57.58 -10.85
N ASN A 321 -34.21 57.44 -9.56
CA ASN A 321 -35.20 58.29 -8.89
C ASN A 321 -34.76 59.76 -8.80
N LEU A 322 -33.47 60.03 -8.62
CA LEU A 322 -32.93 61.38 -8.62
C LEU A 322 -33.02 62.02 -10.01
N GLU A 323 -32.68 61.29 -11.07
CA GLU A 323 -32.77 61.76 -12.47
C GLU A 323 -34.22 62.14 -12.81
N LYS A 324 -35.19 61.27 -12.50
CA LYS A 324 -36.62 61.58 -12.67
C LYS A 324 -37.03 62.87 -11.95
N ARG A 325 -36.60 63.06 -10.70
CA ARG A 325 -36.88 64.28 -9.94
C ARG A 325 -36.23 65.53 -10.55
N VAL A 326 -35.03 65.41 -11.10
CA VAL A 326 -34.34 66.51 -11.78
C VAL A 326 -35.10 66.90 -13.06
N ASP A 327 -35.57 65.92 -13.83
CA ASP A 327 -36.37 66.15 -15.03
C ASP A 327 -37.71 66.82 -14.70
N ASP A 328 -38.41 66.33 -13.67
CA ASP A 328 -39.67 66.92 -13.20
C ASP A 328 -39.47 68.37 -12.75
N LEU A 329 -38.46 68.64 -11.92
CA LEU A 329 -38.11 70.00 -11.48
C LEU A 329 -37.69 70.91 -12.64
N SER A 330 -37.02 70.37 -13.66
CA SER A 330 -36.63 71.11 -14.86
C SER A 330 -37.85 71.50 -15.71
N LYS A 331 -38.82 70.57 -15.82
CA LYS A 331 -40.09 70.80 -16.50
C LYS A 331 -40.94 71.84 -15.77
N GLU A 332 -41.12 71.69 -14.46
CA GLU A 332 -41.82 72.67 -13.61
C GLU A 332 -41.17 74.05 -13.70
N ASN A 333 -39.84 74.14 -13.66
CA ASN A 333 -39.12 75.40 -13.84
C ASN A 333 -39.36 76.03 -15.22
N SER A 334 -39.44 75.21 -16.28
CA SER A 334 -39.73 75.69 -17.63
C SER A 334 -41.15 76.24 -17.74
N GLU A 335 -42.13 75.56 -17.12
CA GLU A 335 -43.52 76.00 -17.06
C GLU A 335 -43.69 77.29 -16.22
N LEU A 336 -43.05 77.38 -15.05
CA LEU A 336 -43.03 78.58 -14.22
C LEU A 336 -42.43 79.78 -14.95
N LYS A 337 -41.28 79.60 -15.62
CA LYS A 337 -40.66 80.66 -16.43
C LYS A 337 -41.59 81.13 -17.56
N SER A 338 -42.30 80.22 -18.21
CA SER A 338 -43.28 80.58 -19.24
C SER A 338 -44.49 81.34 -18.70
N ASN A 339 -44.90 81.09 -17.45
CA ASN A 339 -46.01 81.78 -16.81
C ASN A 339 -45.60 83.17 -16.27
N LEU A 340 -44.34 83.35 -15.89
CA LEU A 340 -43.78 84.64 -15.47
C LEU A 340 -43.47 85.58 -16.65
N SER A 341 -43.38 85.07 -17.88
CA SER A 341 -43.14 85.86 -19.10
C SER A 341 -44.42 86.33 -19.81
N LYS A 342 -45.60 86.05 -19.25
CA LYS A 342 -46.90 86.55 -19.71
C LYS A 342 -47.39 87.65 -18.79
#